data_AF-A0A0X3ASF7-F1
#
_entry.id   AF-A0A0X3ASF7-F1
#
_cell.length_a   1.000
_cell.length_b   1.000
_cell.length_c   1.000
_cell.angle_alpha   90.00
_cell.angle_beta   90.00
_cell.angle_gamma   90.00
#
_symmetry.space_group_name_H-M   'P 1'
#
loop_
_entity.id
_entity.type
_entity.pdbx_description
1 polymer ?
#
loop_
_entity_poly.entity_id
_entity_poly.type
_entity_poly.pdbx_seq_one_letter_code
_entity_poly.pdbx_strand_id
1 'polypeptide(L)'
;MSAYSINIAELFKQQFHINVGYIGGSVADKFLNEFKGIEALPTNEALTRQSLQGVPVWDYLKILPKVIDGTGETFEGYEFPREMVIEAVLPKKIVTTDIAGRDGQVEELMGLDDWQISLRGFIINYDSTDYPETQVKELIRVCCIKDTVLEVEGTFLNMLGITHISLHQLNPVASIGYSHVQKFELEAKSKKPFKLNKDHGILL
;
A
#
# COMPACT_ATOMS: atom_id res chain seq x y z
N MET A 1 -12.90 -31.47 -9.05
CA MET A 1 -12.45 -30.06 -8.95
C MET A 1 -12.00 -29.84 -7.53
N SER A 2 -10.68 -29.84 -7.29
CA SER A 2 -10.09 -29.74 -5.96
C SER A 2 -9.86 -28.26 -5.65
N ALA A 3 -10.58 -27.74 -4.65
CA ALA A 3 -10.38 -26.40 -4.14
C ALA A 3 -9.11 -26.40 -3.28
N TYR A 4 -8.05 -25.76 -3.75
CA TYR A 4 -6.81 -25.63 -3.01
C TYR A 4 -6.92 -24.43 -2.06
N SER A 5 -7.17 -24.73 -0.79
CA SER A 5 -7.22 -23.76 0.31
C SER A 5 -5.80 -23.38 0.73
N ILE A 6 -5.23 -22.32 0.14
CA ILE A 6 -4.00 -21.73 0.68
C ILE A 6 -4.38 -20.95 1.94
N ASN A 7 -3.84 -21.37 3.09
CA ASN A 7 -4.03 -20.66 4.35
C ASN A 7 -3.10 -19.44 4.39
N ILE A 8 -3.53 -18.34 3.78
CA ILE A 8 -2.81 -17.08 3.72
C ILE A 8 -2.49 -16.54 5.14
N ALA A 9 -3.28 -16.91 6.15
CA ALA A 9 -3.02 -16.52 7.53
C ALA A 9 -1.74 -17.17 8.11
N GLU A 10 -1.35 -18.37 7.67
CA GLU A 10 -0.05 -18.96 8.07
C GLU A 10 1.13 -18.27 7.39
N LEU A 11 0.99 -17.91 6.11
CA LEU A 11 2.00 -17.15 5.35
C LEU A 11 2.22 -15.75 5.94
N PHE A 12 1.15 -15.08 6.36
CA PHE A 12 1.25 -13.79 7.04
C PHE A 12 1.88 -13.91 8.43
N LYS A 13 1.56 -14.97 9.20
CA LYS A 13 2.15 -15.22 10.53
C LYS A 13 3.65 -15.50 10.47
N GLN A 14 4.10 -16.31 9.51
CA GLN A 14 5.53 -16.63 9.35
C GLN A 14 6.37 -15.42 8.93
N GLN A 15 5.81 -14.50 8.13
CA GLN A 15 6.58 -13.40 7.55
C GLN A 15 6.56 -12.11 8.38
N PHE A 16 5.44 -11.81 9.07
CA PHE A 16 5.26 -10.51 9.72
C PHE A 16 5.34 -10.55 11.25
N HIS A 17 5.47 -11.73 11.88
CA HIS A 17 5.39 -11.91 13.34
C HIS A 17 4.10 -11.33 13.97
N ILE A 18 3.04 -11.14 13.16
CA ILE A 18 1.74 -10.64 13.63
C ILE A 18 0.81 -11.84 13.78
N ASN A 19 0.30 -12.06 14.99
CA ASN A 19 -0.70 -13.09 15.26
C ASN A 19 -2.07 -12.67 14.71
N VAL A 20 -2.34 -12.97 13.45
CA VAL A 20 -3.68 -12.78 12.86
C VAL A 20 -4.52 -14.01 13.17
N GLY A 21 -5.30 -13.96 14.25
CA GLY A 21 -6.36 -14.92 14.52
C GLY A 21 -7.64 -14.44 13.85
N TYR A 22 -8.13 -15.14 12.82
CA TYR A 22 -9.52 -14.99 12.40
C TYR A 22 -10.17 -16.35 12.20
N ILE A 23 -11.26 -16.53 12.96
CA ILE A 23 -12.15 -17.70 12.95
C ILE A 23 -13.22 -17.40 11.89
N GLY A 24 -13.33 -18.26 10.88
CA GLY A 24 -14.33 -18.14 9.82
C GLY A 24 -15.77 -18.24 10.35
N GLY A 25 -16.64 -17.40 9.79
CA GLY A 25 -18.03 -17.13 10.16
C GLY A 25 -19.05 -18.26 10.03
N SER A 26 -18.66 -19.53 10.21
CA SER A 26 -19.61 -20.63 10.48
C SER A 26 -19.24 -21.44 11.73
N VAL A 27 -17.97 -21.37 12.14
CA VAL A 27 -17.49 -21.88 13.44
C VAL A 27 -17.56 -20.76 14.49
N ALA A 28 -17.42 -19.49 14.08
CA ALA A 28 -17.55 -18.34 14.95
C ALA A 28 -18.93 -18.24 15.61
N ASP A 29 -20.03 -18.51 14.90
CA ASP A 29 -21.39 -18.46 15.48
C ASP A 29 -21.64 -19.53 16.55
N LYS A 30 -20.93 -20.66 16.49
CA LYS A 30 -20.98 -21.69 17.55
C LYS A 30 -20.11 -21.35 18.75
N PHE A 31 -19.00 -20.64 18.56
CA PHE A 31 -18.06 -20.27 19.62
C PHE A 31 -18.41 -18.93 20.31
N LEU A 32 -19.05 -17.99 19.61
CA LEU A 32 -19.40 -16.66 20.14
C LEU A 32 -20.65 -16.68 21.03
N ASN A 33 -21.55 -17.65 20.86
CA ASN A 33 -22.73 -17.80 21.72
C ASN A 33 -22.38 -18.23 23.17
N GLU A 34 -21.14 -18.64 23.45
CA GLU A 34 -20.68 -19.00 24.79
C GLU A 34 -20.12 -17.83 25.60
N PHE A 35 -19.75 -16.72 24.97
CA PHE A 35 -19.23 -15.53 25.66
C PHE A 35 -20.23 -14.37 25.58
N LYS A 36 -21.25 -14.42 26.45
CA LYS A 36 -22.11 -13.26 26.73
C LYS A 36 -21.25 -12.12 27.30
N GLY A 37 -21.08 -11.05 26.55
CA GLY A 37 -20.70 -9.74 27.11
C GLY A 37 -19.57 -8.97 26.43
N ILE A 38 -19.09 -9.35 25.25
CA ILE A 38 -18.17 -8.50 24.49
C ILE A 38 -18.96 -7.80 23.38
N GLU A 39 -19.40 -6.58 23.66
CA GLU A 39 -19.88 -5.68 22.60
C GLU A 39 -18.70 -5.33 21.70
N ALA A 40 -18.68 -5.90 20.50
CA ALA A 40 -17.80 -5.43 19.44
C ALA A 40 -18.20 -3.99 19.12
N LEU A 41 -17.24 -3.06 19.25
CA LEU A 41 -17.44 -1.67 18.87
C LEU A 41 -17.90 -1.65 17.40
N PRO A 42 -19.01 -0.97 17.05
CA PRO A 42 -19.52 -0.93 15.68
C PRO A 42 -18.49 -0.24 14.81
N THR A 43 -17.68 -1.03 14.11
CA THR A 43 -16.77 -0.51 13.09
C THR A 43 -17.65 -0.20 11.90
N ASN A 44 -17.85 1.10 11.66
CA ASN A 44 -18.67 1.70 10.62
C ASN A 44 -18.62 0.87 9.32
N GLU A 45 -19.73 0.22 8.95
CA GLU A 45 -19.81 -0.80 7.90
C GLU A 45 -19.39 -0.31 6.50
N ALA A 46 -19.28 1.00 6.30
CA ALA A 46 -19.00 1.62 5.01
C ALA A 46 -17.56 1.45 4.50
N LEU A 47 -16.61 1.01 5.33
CA LEU A 47 -15.18 0.96 4.95
C LEU A 47 -14.59 -0.45 4.85
N THR A 48 -15.36 -1.49 5.21
CA THR A 48 -14.84 -2.86 5.21
C THR A 48 -15.00 -3.48 3.83
N ARG A 49 -13.96 -3.40 2.99
CA ARG A 49 -13.89 -4.17 1.74
C ARG A 49 -13.45 -5.60 2.08
N GLN A 50 -14.12 -6.60 1.52
CA GLN A 50 -13.68 -7.99 1.69
C GLN A 50 -12.61 -8.32 0.66
N SER A 51 -11.51 -8.97 1.05
CA SER A 51 -10.64 -9.70 0.11
C SER A 51 -11.46 -10.72 -0.67
N LEU A 52 -10.96 -11.18 -1.83
CA LEU A 52 -11.57 -12.25 -2.62
C LEU A 52 -11.82 -13.53 -1.81
N GLN A 53 -11.14 -13.71 -0.67
CA GLN A 53 -11.30 -14.83 0.26
C GLN A 53 -12.19 -14.53 1.48
N GLY A 54 -12.90 -13.39 1.50
CA GLY A 54 -13.82 -13.01 2.58
C GLY A 54 -13.16 -12.41 3.82
N VAL A 55 -11.84 -12.17 3.79
CA VAL A 55 -11.14 -11.48 4.89
C VAL A 55 -11.45 -9.99 4.83
N PRO A 56 -11.92 -9.34 5.91
CA PRO A 56 -12.10 -7.90 5.92
C PRO A 56 -10.73 -7.22 5.79
N VAL A 57 -10.52 -6.53 4.67
CA VAL A 57 -9.36 -5.68 4.44
C VAL A 57 -9.83 -4.24 4.62
N TRP A 58 -9.27 -3.58 5.62
CA TRP A 58 -9.62 -2.19 5.93
C TRP A 58 -9.01 -1.21 4.92
N ASP A 59 -7.89 -1.59 4.31
CA ASP A 59 -7.11 -0.74 3.44
C ASP A 59 -7.21 -1.15 1.97
N TYR A 60 -7.19 -0.16 1.09
CA TYR A 60 -7.12 -0.35 -0.35
C TYR A 60 -6.33 0.80 -0.95
N LEU A 61 -5.80 0.59 -2.16
CA LEU A 61 -5.09 1.62 -2.89
C LEU A 61 -5.53 1.58 -4.34
N LYS A 62 -5.95 2.75 -4.82
CA LYS A 62 -6.29 2.97 -6.22
C LYS A 62 -5.57 4.21 -6.71
N ILE A 63 -4.95 4.12 -7.87
CA ILE A 63 -4.46 5.27 -8.61
C ILE A 63 -5.62 5.75 -9.50
N LEU A 64 -5.92 7.04 -9.42
CA LEU A 64 -7.00 7.63 -10.19
C LEU A 64 -6.60 7.81 -11.67
N PRO A 65 -7.58 7.83 -12.60
CA PRO A 65 -7.30 8.09 -13.99
C PRO A 65 -6.66 9.47 -14.18
N LYS A 66 -5.64 9.55 -15.04
CA LYS A 66 -4.92 10.80 -15.32
C LYS A 66 -4.52 10.85 -16.80
N VAL A 67 -4.55 12.04 -17.39
CA VAL A 67 -3.91 12.29 -18.68
C VAL A 67 -2.43 12.55 -18.43
N ILE A 68 -1.56 11.72 -19.00
CA ILE A 68 -0.12 11.75 -18.77
C ILE A 68 0.47 13.03 -19.39
N ASP A 69 1.15 13.79 -18.55
CA ASP A 69 1.82 15.02 -18.96
C ASP A 69 2.91 14.72 -20.00
N GLY A 70 2.76 15.27 -21.21
CA GLY A 70 3.78 15.19 -22.28
C GLY A 70 3.52 14.16 -23.38
N THR A 71 2.77 13.07 -23.12
CA THR A 71 2.34 12.14 -24.19
C THR A 71 0.88 12.34 -24.59
N GLY A 72 0.05 12.90 -23.70
CA GLY A 72 -1.40 13.03 -23.94
C GLY A 72 -2.15 11.69 -23.84
N GLU A 73 -1.47 10.61 -23.48
CA GLU A 73 -2.08 9.30 -23.26
C GLU A 73 -2.95 9.35 -22.00
N THR A 74 -4.14 8.74 -22.06
CA THR A 74 -5.01 8.60 -20.89
C THR A 74 -4.65 7.31 -20.15
N PHE A 75 -4.28 7.46 -18.88
CA PHE A 75 -4.18 6.36 -17.94
C PHE A 75 -5.55 6.16 -17.28
N GLU A 76 -6.12 4.97 -17.38
CA GLU A 76 -7.48 4.64 -16.91
C GLU A 76 -7.56 4.41 -15.38
N GLY A 77 -6.45 4.57 -14.67
CA GLY A 77 -6.34 4.23 -13.26
C GLY A 77 -5.91 2.79 -13.04
N TYR A 78 -5.57 2.46 -11.80
CA TYR A 78 -5.18 1.11 -11.41
C TYR A 78 -5.56 0.84 -9.96
N GLU A 79 -6.24 -0.28 -9.71
CA GLU A 79 -6.53 -0.75 -8.36
C GLU A 79 -5.51 -1.82 -7.98
N PHE A 80 -4.84 -1.63 -6.86
CA PHE A 80 -3.88 -2.61 -6.37
C PHE A 80 -4.59 -3.86 -5.80
N PRO A 81 -3.91 -5.02 -5.77
CA PRO A 81 -4.43 -6.21 -5.13
C PRO A 81 -4.85 -5.96 -3.68
N ARG A 82 -5.90 -6.64 -3.21
CA ARG A 82 -6.40 -6.49 -1.83
C ARG A 82 -5.46 -7.13 -0.82
N GLU A 83 -4.67 -8.10 -1.27
CA GLU A 83 -3.67 -8.85 -0.51
C GLU A 83 -2.35 -8.07 -0.43
N MET A 84 -2.43 -6.81 0.00
CA MET A 84 -1.28 -5.94 0.21
C MET A 84 -1.31 -5.28 1.59
N VAL A 85 -0.13 -4.86 2.03
CA VAL A 85 0.08 -4.05 3.22
C VAL A 85 0.73 -2.74 2.80
N ILE A 86 0.19 -1.65 3.33
CA ILE A 86 0.73 -0.30 3.15
C ILE A 86 1.44 0.10 4.45
N GLU A 87 2.70 0.51 4.32
CA GLU A 87 3.46 1.12 5.41
C GLU A 87 3.83 2.54 5.02
N ALA A 88 3.63 3.49 5.94
CA ALA A 88 3.99 4.88 5.74
C ALA A 88 4.87 5.35 6.89
N VAL A 89 6.02 5.93 6.56
CA VAL A 89 6.99 6.48 7.50
C VAL A 89 7.18 7.96 7.19
N LEU A 90 7.07 8.81 8.21
CA LEU A 90 7.36 10.24 8.10
C LEU A 90 8.74 10.54 8.70
N PRO A 91 9.79 10.72 7.88
CA PRO A 91 11.12 11.03 8.38
C PRO A 91 11.15 12.46 8.95
N LYS A 92 11.84 12.63 10.07
CA LYS A 92 12.21 13.95 10.58
C LYS A 92 13.59 14.31 10.05
N LYS A 93 13.74 15.51 9.52
CA LYS A 93 15.05 16.07 9.16
C LYS A 93 15.64 16.75 10.38
N ILE A 94 16.59 16.09 11.04
CA ILE A 94 17.27 16.60 12.23
C ILE A 94 18.75 16.78 11.89
N VAL A 95 19.29 17.95 12.24
CA VAL A 95 20.72 18.25 12.15
C VAL A 95 21.29 18.19 13.54
N THR A 96 22.35 17.41 13.71
CA THR A 96 23.00 17.20 15.00
C THR A 96 24.38 17.85 14.96
N THR A 97 24.65 18.72 15.94
CA THR A 97 25.90 19.48 16.02
C THR A 97 26.61 19.19 17.33
N ASP A 98 27.90 18.84 17.24
CA ASP A 98 28.79 18.69 18.39
C ASP A 98 29.30 20.05 18.87
N ILE A 99 29.19 20.32 20.17
CA ILE A 99 29.71 21.55 20.79
C ILE A 99 30.93 21.20 21.64
N ALA A 100 32.08 21.80 21.31
CA ALA A 100 33.32 21.59 22.05
C ALA A 100 33.17 22.03 23.52
N GLY A 101 33.58 21.17 24.45
CA GLY A 101 33.55 21.45 25.89
C GLY A 101 32.23 21.14 26.59
N ARG A 102 31.29 20.47 25.91
CA ARG A 102 30.04 19.97 26.50
C ARG A 102 29.86 18.50 26.15
N ASP A 103 29.43 17.70 27.13
CA ASP A 103 28.99 16.33 26.87
C ASP A 103 27.58 16.33 26.28
N GLY A 104 27.43 15.68 25.13
CA GLY A 104 26.17 15.58 24.38
C GLY A 104 26.12 16.45 23.13
N GLN A 105 25.15 16.15 22.27
CA GLN A 105 24.96 16.82 20.99
C GLN A 105 23.74 17.75 21.06
N VAL A 106 23.75 18.83 20.28
CA VAL A 106 22.56 19.67 20.08
C VAL A 106 21.85 19.20 18.82
N GLU A 107 20.59 18.80 18.97
CA GLU A 107 19.73 18.40 17.87
C GLU A 107 18.80 19.54 17.46
N GLU A 108 18.80 19.88 16.18
CA GLU A 108 17.93 20.90 15.61
C GLU A 108 16.99 20.27 14.56
N LEU A 109 15.69 20.41 14.78
CA LEU A 109 14.69 19.97 13.81
C LEU A 109 14.60 20.97 12.64
N MET A 110 15.02 20.55 11.45
CA MET A 110 14.92 21.34 10.23
C MET A 110 13.52 21.25 9.59
N GLY A 111 12.81 20.15 9.84
CA GLY A 111 11.46 19.95 9.31
C GLY A 111 11.08 18.48 9.18
N LEU A 112 9.94 18.25 8.53
CA LEU A 112 9.44 16.92 8.16
C LEU A 112 9.73 16.70 6.68
N ASP A 113 10.22 15.51 6.35
CA ASP A 113 10.40 15.10 4.95
C ASP A 113 9.05 14.61 4.36
N ASP A 114 9.03 14.24 3.09
CA ASP A 114 7.88 13.58 2.48
C ASP A 114 7.67 12.19 3.12
N TRP A 115 6.40 11.75 3.22
CA TRP A 115 6.10 10.38 3.63
C TRP A 115 6.75 9.38 2.69
N GLN A 116 7.48 8.43 3.25
CA GLN A 116 8.00 7.26 2.55
C GLN A 116 6.98 6.14 2.68
N ILE A 117 6.52 5.62 1.55
CA ILE A 117 5.45 4.63 1.47
C ILE A 117 6.03 3.34 0.90
N SER A 118 5.85 2.23 1.61
CA SER A 118 6.21 0.89 1.16
C SER A 118 4.94 0.05 1.00
N LEU A 119 4.74 -0.45 -0.21
CA LEU A 119 3.63 -1.33 -0.56
C LEU A 119 4.20 -2.73 -0.73
N ARG A 120 3.71 -3.70 0.03
CA ARG A 120 4.14 -5.09 -0.07
C ARG A 120 2.95 -6.00 -0.17
N GLY A 121 2.92 -6.87 -1.16
CA GLY A 121 1.76 -7.72 -1.38
C GLY A 121 2.01 -8.88 -2.33
N PHE A 122 0.91 -9.56 -2.63
CA PHE A 122 0.88 -10.69 -3.54
C PHE A 122 -0.08 -10.40 -4.69
N ILE A 123 0.37 -10.74 -5.89
CA ILE A 123 -0.50 -10.92 -7.05
C ILE A 123 -0.77 -12.42 -7.14
N ILE A 124 -2.05 -12.80 -7.04
CA ILE A 124 -2.48 -14.19 -7.02
C ILE A 124 -3.42 -14.41 -8.19
N ASN A 125 -3.14 -15.42 -9.01
CA ASN A 125 -4.13 -15.92 -9.96
C ASN A 125 -5.10 -16.86 -9.21
N TYR A 126 -6.36 -16.43 -9.08
CA TYR A 126 -7.39 -17.21 -8.38
C TYR A 126 -8.08 -18.23 -9.29
N ASP A 127 -7.97 -18.06 -10.60
CA ASP A 127 -8.70 -18.86 -11.59
C ASP A 127 -7.90 -20.09 -12.04
N SER A 128 -6.55 -20.01 -12.00
CA SER A 128 -5.68 -21.14 -12.36
C SER A 128 -4.37 -21.19 -11.56
N THR A 129 -3.67 -22.32 -11.65
CA THR A 129 -2.32 -22.51 -11.09
C THR A 129 -1.21 -21.87 -11.93
N ASP A 130 -1.58 -21.20 -13.03
CA ASP A 130 -0.64 -20.54 -13.91
C ASP A 130 -0.19 -19.21 -13.33
N TYR A 131 1.00 -18.79 -13.75
CA TYR A 131 1.57 -17.52 -13.33
C TYR A 131 0.67 -16.34 -13.73
N PRO A 132 0.41 -15.37 -12.83
CA PRO A 132 -0.43 -14.20 -13.08
C PRO A 132 0.28 -13.19 -14.01
N GLU A 133 0.62 -13.61 -15.21
CA GLU A 133 1.45 -12.84 -16.14
C GLU A 133 0.80 -11.50 -16.51
N THR A 134 -0.52 -11.51 -16.75
CA THR A 134 -1.28 -10.31 -17.12
C THR A 134 -1.24 -9.28 -16.01
N GLN A 135 -1.57 -9.67 -14.77
CA GLN A 135 -1.60 -8.76 -13.63
C GLN A 135 -0.21 -8.24 -13.27
N VAL A 136 0.82 -9.07 -13.42
CA VAL A 136 2.22 -8.64 -13.22
C VAL A 136 2.64 -7.62 -14.29
N LYS A 137 2.28 -7.85 -15.56
CA LYS A 137 2.53 -6.90 -16.65
C LYS A 137 1.78 -5.58 -16.43
N GLU A 138 0.56 -5.62 -15.91
CA GLU A 138 -0.21 -4.43 -15.57
C GLU A 138 0.49 -3.61 -14.47
N LEU A 139 0.94 -4.26 -13.39
CA LEU A 139 1.69 -3.57 -12.33
C LEU A 139 2.98 -2.93 -12.87
N ILE A 140 3.71 -3.64 -13.73
CA ILE A 140 4.91 -3.11 -14.39
C ILE A 140 4.53 -1.90 -15.26
N ARG A 141 3.46 -1.99 -16.05
CA ARG A 141 2.98 -0.88 -16.89
C ARG A 141 2.67 0.37 -16.08
N VAL A 142 2.04 0.20 -14.91
CA VAL A 142 1.74 1.31 -13.98
C VAL A 142 3.03 1.98 -13.49
N CYS A 143 4.06 1.18 -13.16
CA CYS A 143 5.34 1.72 -12.74
C CYS A 143 6.15 2.37 -13.89
N CYS A 144 5.84 2.03 -15.14
CA CYS A 144 6.44 2.61 -16.34
C CYS A 144 5.75 3.89 -16.83
N ILE A 145 4.70 4.36 -16.15
CA ILE A 145 4.04 5.63 -16.51
C ILE A 145 5.05 6.78 -16.39
N LYS A 146 5.16 7.58 -17.44
CA LYS A 146 6.08 8.72 -17.52
C LYS A 146 5.49 9.95 -16.83
N ASP A 147 5.05 9.79 -15.58
CA ASP A 147 4.50 10.86 -14.77
C ASP A 147 5.18 10.86 -13.41
N THR A 148 5.43 12.05 -12.88
CA THR A 148 6.11 12.22 -11.59
C THR A 148 5.13 12.20 -10.42
N VAL A 149 3.86 12.54 -10.66
CA VAL A 149 2.86 12.67 -9.57
C VAL A 149 1.54 12.04 -10.00
N LEU A 150 1.15 11.00 -9.26
CA LEU A 150 -0.08 10.26 -9.44
C LEU A 150 -1.03 10.53 -8.27
N GLU A 151 -2.30 10.80 -8.58
CA GLU A 151 -3.35 10.95 -7.58
C GLU A 151 -3.82 9.56 -7.12
N VAL A 152 -3.99 9.40 -5.82
CA VAL A 152 -4.36 8.12 -5.20
C VAL A 152 -5.51 8.27 -4.23
N GLU A 153 -6.26 7.18 -4.11
CA GLU A 153 -7.34 6.99 -3.16
C GLU A 153 -7.07 5.71 -2.36
N GLY A 154 -7.12 5.81 -1.04
CA GLY A 154 -6.98 4.67 -0.15
C GLY A 154 -7.33 5.01 1.29
N THR A 155 -7.90 4.08 2.04
CA THR A 155 -8.38 4.35 3.40
C THR A 155 -7.24 4.84 4.31
N PHE A 156 -6.11 4.13 4.33
CA PHE A 156 -4.97 4.46 5.18
C PHE A 156 -4.27 5.75 4.74
N LEU A 157 -3.98 5.88 3.44
CA LEU A 157 -3.31 7.07 2.91
C LEU A 157 -4.16 8.34 3.07
N ASN A 158 -5.48 8.25 2.84
CA ASN A 158 -6.40 9.37 3.05
C ASN A 158 -6.46 9.78 4.53
N MET A 159 -6.42 8.83 5.46
CA MET A 159 -6.35 9.12 6.90
C MET A 159 -5.07 9.89 7.28
N LEU A 160 -3.95 9.59 6.61
CA LEU A 160 -2.69 10.34 6.76
C LEU A 160 -2.67 11.68 5.98
N GLY A 161 -3.73 12.00 5.24
CA GLY A 161 -3.81 13.21 4.40
C GLY A 161 -2.98 13.14 3.12
N ILE A 162 -2.61 11.93 2.68
CA ILE A 162 -1.82 11.69 1.47
C ILE A 162 -2.78 11.44 0.30
N THR A 163 -2.79 12.35 -0.66
CA THR A 163 -3.64 12.25 -1.87
C THR A 163 -2.84 12.05 -3.16
N HIS A 164 -1.52 12.31 -3.12
CA HIS A 164 -0.66 12.17 -4.28
C HIS A 164 0.63 11.44 -3.91
N ILE A 165 1.09 10.56 -4.79
CA ILE A 165 2.32 9.80 -4.63
C ILE A 165 3.17 9.84 -5.91
N SER A 166 4.47 9.63 -5.74
CA SER A 166 5.42 9.32 -6.80
C SER A 166 5.89 7.90 -6.61
N LEU A 167 5.86 7.09 -7.67
CA LEU A 167 6.43 5.74 -7.67
C LEU A 167 7.94 5.83 -7.89
N HIS A 168 8.73 5.14 -7.09
CA HIS A 168 10.20 5.21 -7.15
C HIS A 168 10.83 3.90 -7.60
N GLN A 169 10.41 2.78 -7.01
CA GLN A 169 11.06 1.50 -7.26
C GLN A 169 10.08 0.34 -7.13
N LEU A 170 10.01 -0.51 -8.16
CA LEU A 170 9.28 -1.77 -8.13
C LEU A 170 10.28 -2.94 -8.06
N ASN A 171 10.15 -3.76 -7.04
CA ASN A 171 10.92 -4.99 -6.84
C ASN A 171 9.98 -6.20 -7.00
N PRO A 172 9.95 -6.85 -8.17
CA PRO A 172 9.30 -8.14 -8.32
C PRO A 172 10.18 -9.21 -7.64
N VAL A 173 9.78 -9.65 -6.45
CA VAL A 173 10.51 -10.68 -5.71
C VAL A 173 10.07 -12.05 -6.23
N ALA A 174 10.99 -12.82 -6.80
CA ALA A 174 10.69 -14.17 -7.27
C ALA A 174 10.15 -15.03 -6.10
N SER A 175 8.94 -15.57 -6.25
CA SER A 175 8.38 -16.49 -5.28
C SER A 175 8.97 -17.89 -5.50
N ILE A 176 9.31 -18.56 -4.40
CA ILE A 176 9.71 -19.98 -4.44
C ILE A 176 8.52 -20.77 -3.88
N GLY A 177 7.98 -21.69 -4.68
CA GLY A 177 6.97 -22.68 -4.24
C GLY A 177 5.67 -22.66 -5.02
N TYR A 178 5.02 -21.49 -5.19
CA TYR A 178 3.70 -21.40 -5.84
C TYR A 178 3.79 -20.67 -7.18
N SER A 179 3.54 -21.39 -8.28
CA SER A 179 3.60 -20.86 -9.66
C SER A 179 2.60 -19.76 -9.96
N HIS A 180 1.47 -19.71 -9.25
CA HIS A 180 0.37 -18.76 -9.46
C HIS A 180 0.46 -17.50 -8.59
N VAL A 181 1.58 -17.31 -7.87
CA VAL A 181 1.76 -16.20 -6.93
C VAL A 181 3.02 -15.42 -7.28
N GLN A 182 2.88 -14.12 -7.46
CA GLN A 182 4.01 -13.19 -7.61
C GLN A 182 4.03 -12.23 -6.42
N LYS A 183 5.13 -12.20 -5.67
CA LYS A 183 5.36 -11.21 -4.61
C LYS A 183 5.86 -9.90 -5.23
N PHE A 184 5.36 -8.76 -4.77
CA PHE A 184 5.89 -7.46 -5.17
C PHE A 184 6.17 -6.58 -3.95
N GLU A 185 7.19 -5.75 -4.09
CA GLU A 185 7.48 -4.66 -3.16
C GLU A 185 7.62 -3.39 -4.00
N LEU A 186 6.88 -2.34 -3.64
CA LEU A 186 6.85 -1.07 -4.35
C LEU A 186 7.11 0.07 -3.37
N GLU A 187 8.11 0.88 -3.68
CA GLU A 187 8.46 2.07 -2.93
C GLU A 187 7.89 3.30 -3.61
N ALA A 188 7.21 4.13 -2.82
CA ALA A 188 6.62 5.38 -3.24
C ALA A 188 6.90 6.48 -2.22
N LYS A 189 6.73 7.74 -2.63
CA LYS A 189 6.81 8.90 -1.74
C LYS A 189 5.58 9.77 -1.90
N SER A 190 5.06 10.32 -0.80
CA SER A 190 4.00 11.33 -0.90
C SER A 190 4.53 12.56 -1.62
N LYS A 191 3.67 13.21 -2.40
CA LYS A 191 3.97 14.51 -2.99
C LYS A 191 2.83 15.48 -2.72
N LYS A 192 3.17 16.76 -2.66
CA LYS A 192 2.19 17.82 -2.75
C LYS A 192 2.14 18.29 -4.20
N PRO A 193 0.96 18.42 -4.82
CA PRO A 193 0.88 18.90 -6.18
C PRO A 193 1.42 20.34 -6.22
N PHE A 194 2.43 20.58 -7.05
CA PHE A 194 2.93 21.93 -7.30
C PHE A 194 2.41 22.37 -8.67
N LYS A 195 1.68 23.49 -8.71
CA LYS A 195 1.27 24.13 -9.96
C LYS A 195 2.33 25.16 -10.32
N LEU A 196 3.08 24.94 -11.39
CA LEU A 196 3.89 26.00 -11.99
C LEU A 196 2.93 26.97 -12.68
N ASN A 197 2.72 28.13 -12.07
CA ASN A 197 1.95 29.19 -12.72
C ASN A 197 2.85 29.85 -13.79
N LYS A 198 2.60 29.58 -15.08
CA LYS A 198 3.32 30.20 -16.21
C LYS A 198 2.83 31.64 -16.48
N ASP A 199 2.72 32.46 -15.44
CA ASP A 199 2.18 33.83 -15.56
C ASP A 199 3.22 34.93 -15.32
N HIS A 200 4.49 34.57 -15.17
CA HIS A 200 5.57 35.56 -15.16
C HIS A 200 6.55 35.22 -16.27
N GLY A 201 6.30 35.83 -17.43
CA GLY A 201 7.31 36.02 -18.45
C GLY A 201 8.52 36.67 -17.80
N ILE A 202 9.63 35.94 -17.80
CA ILE A 202 10.94 36.49 -17.47
C ILE A 202 11.23 37.53 -18.56
N LEU A 203 11.06 38.81 -18.23
CA LEU A 203 11.67 39.88 -19.01
C LEU A 203 13.17 39.84 -18.70
N LEU A 204 13.95 39.43 -19.70
CA LEU A 204 15.40 39.60 -19.77
C LEU A 204 15.76 41.10 -19.79
#